data_AF-A0AAD9DG45-F1
#
_entry.id   AF-A0AAD9DG45-F1
#
_cell.length_a   1.000
_cell.length_b   1.000
_cell.length_c   1.000
_cell.angle_alpha   90.00
_cell.angle_beta   90.00
_cell.angle_gamma   90.00
#
_symmetry.space_group_name_H-M   'P 1'
#
loop_
_entity.id
_entity.type
_entity.pdbx_description
1 polymer ?
#
loop_
_entity_poly.entity_id
_entity_poly.type
_entity_poly.pdbx_seq_one_letter_code
_entity_poly.pdbx_strand_id
1 'polypeptide(L)'
;MGKPKNNKKKSAKKSSDQGDLLYVNPSRIRYQHSRIRPTFSGCGRNVMDTLEEIRRGDLNPYDLPVIQVLIGPDANDGKGPWYFSLNNRRLWVFKQSLKEGLLDNDKYNNTIPVRVRMPKSAAEAERYSVDNCALEAKFMGKAKTAVDKSAEEDATAADNTIDSKTDG
;
A
#
# COMPACT_ATOMS: atom_id res chain seq x y z
N MET A 1 27.00 -10.64 56.61
CA MET A 1 25.70 -10.35 55.95
C MET A 1 25.66 -8.87 55.57
N GLY A 2 25.59 -8.55 54.27
CA GLY A 2 25.47 -7.19 53.76
C GLY A 2 25.59 -7.17 52.24
N LYS A 3 24.48 -6.89 51.54
CA LYS A 3 24.23 -7.12 50.10
C LYS A 3 25.05 -6.20 49.16
N PRO A 4 25.33 -6.63 47.91
CA PRO A 4 26.02 -5.82 46.91
C PRO A 4 25.07 -4.83 46.22
N LYS A 5 25.56 -3.64 45.82
CA LYS A 5 24.83 -2.72 44.93
C LYS A 5 25.62 -2.48 43.65
N ASN A 6 25.21 -3.24 42.63
CA ASN A 6 25.51 -3.02 41.22
C ASN A 6 24.84 -1.71 40.76
N ASN A 7 25.57 -0.80 40.10
CA ASN A 7 24.93 0.32 39.39
C ASN A 7 25.42 0.41 37.94
N LYS A 8 24.63 -0.21 37.05
CA LYS A 8 24.70 -0.07 35.59
C LYS A 8 24.41 1.39 35.23
N LYS A 9 25.40 2.12 34.71
CA LYS A 9 25.16 3.26 33.82
C LYS A 9 25.58 2.85 32.41
N LYS A 10 24.66 2.20 31.68
CA LYS A 10 24.77 2.13 30.22
C LYS A 10 24.41 3.50 29.67
N SER A 11 25.45 4.24 29.31
CA SER A 11 25.39 5.47 28.53
C SER A 11 24.54 5.25 27.27
N ALA A 12 23.37 5.90 27.24
CA ALA A 12 22.52 5.96 26.06
C ALA A 12 23.28 6.68 24.93
N LYS A 13 23.70 5.91 23.94
CA LYS A 13 24.33 6.44 22.72
C LYS A 13 23.22 7.10 21.90
N LYS A 14 23.27 8.43 21.82
CA LYS A 14 22.40 9.26 20.99
C LYS A 14 22.77 9.00 19.52
N SER A 15 22.07 8.09 18.85
CA SER A 15 22.27 7.81 17.43
C SER A 15 21.54 8.85 16.59
N SER A 16 22.26 9.38 15.62
CA SER A 16 21.81 10.28 14.56
C SER A 16 20.52 9.81 13.88
N ASP A 17 19.69 10.79 13.50
CA ASP A 17 18.35 10.73 12.87
C ASP A 17 18.26 10.02 11.49
N GLN A 18 19.22 9.16 11.15
CA GLN A 18 19.06 8.19 10.07
C GLN A 18 18.70 6.85 10.69
N GLY A 19 17.40 6.66 10.94
CA GLY A 19 16.88 5.43 11.51
C GLY A 19 17.31 4.20 10.71
N ASP A 20 17.74 3.15 11.41
CA ASP A 20 18.09 1.86 10.83
C ASP A 20 16.98 1.39 9.87
N LEU A 21 17.40 0.99 8.68
CA LEU A 21 16.50 0.33 7.73
C LEU A 21 16.19 -1.07 8.24
N LEU A 22 14.90 -1.36 8.38
CA LEU A 22 14.43 -2.70 8.68
C LEU A 22 13.96 -3.37 7.39
N TYR A 23 14.26 -4.66 7.23
CA TYR A 23 13.75 -5.46 6.12
C TYR A 23 12.47 -6.17 6.56
N VAL A 24 11.36 -5.83 5.91
CA VAL A 24 10.02 -6.30 6.30
C VAL A 24 9.34 -6.93 5.10
N ASN A 25 8.65 -8.06 5.31
CA ASN A 25 7.82 -8.65 4.28
C ASN A 25 6.62 -7.71 4.00
N PRO A 26 6.37 -7.29 2.73
CA PRO A 26 5.28 -6.38 2.39
C PRO A 26 3.90 -6.84 2.91
N SER A 27 3.64 -8.14 3.01
CA SER A 27 2.38 -8.68 3.55
C SER A 27 2.13 -8.28 5.01
N ARG A 28 3.19 -7.95 5.76
CA ARG A 28 3.12 -7.50 7.16
C ARG A 28 2.83 -6.01 7.34
N ILE A 29 2.71 -5.28 6.23
CA ILE A 29 2.45 -3.84 6.25
C ILE A 29 1.00 -3.59 5.80
N ARG A 30 0.22 -2.88 6.61
CA ARG A 30 -1.14 -2.46 6.31
C ARG A 30 -1.17 -1.09 5.66
N TYR A 31 -2.17 -0.88 4.81
CA TYR A 31 -2.48 0.42 4.24
C TYR A 31 -3.25 1.26 5.25
N GLN A 32 -2.94 2.55 5.34
CA GLN A 32 -3.78 3.48 6.08
C GLN A 32 -5.19 3.60 5.50
N HIS A 33 -5.32 3.49 4.17
CA HIS A 33 -6.57 3.63 3.45
C HIS A 33 -6.72 2.49 2.42
N SER A 34 -7.92 1.91 2.34
CA SER A 34 -8.24 0.85 1.36
C SER A 34 -8.40 1.36 -0.08
N ARG A 35 -8.41 2.69 -0.27
CA ARG A 35 -8.51 3.34 -1.57
C ARG A 35 -7.27 4.19 -1.82
N ILE A 36 -6.60 3.96 -2.94
CA ILE A 36 -5.38 4.68 -3.34
C ILE A 36 -5.55 5.36 -4.69
N ARG A 37 -4.86 6.48 -4.90
CA ARG A 37 -4.82 7.15 -6.21
C ARG A 37 -3.92 6.37 -7.18
N PRO A 38 -4.21 6.37 -8.50
CA PRO A 38 -3.42 5.65 -9.50
C PRO A 38 -2.09 6.32 -9.84
N THR A 39 -1.81 7.52 -9.33
CA THR A 39 -0.57 8.27 -9.61
C THR A 39 0.17 8.63 -8.34
N PHE A 40 1.49 8.75 -8.38
CA PHE A 40 2.32 9.24 -7.28
C PHE A 40 2.22 10.77 -7.13
N SER A 41 2.28 11.26 -5.89
CA SER A 41 2.31 12.71 -5.62
C SER A 41 3.69 13.26 -5.97
N GLY A 42 3.72 14.48 -6.48
CA GLY A 42 4.96 15.17 -6.87
C GLY A 42 5.35 14.90 -8.32
N CYS A 43 5.50 13.63 -8.72
CA CYS A 43 5.94 13.30 -10.08
C CYS A 43 4.80 12.93 -11.05
N GLY A 44 3.59 12.65 -10.57
CA GLY A 44 2.44 12.29 -11.41
C GLY A 44 2.52 10.93 -12.10
N ARG A 45 3.65 10.22 -12.00
CA ARG A 45 3.85 8.87 -12.57
C ARG A 45 2.76 7.91 -12.12
N ASN A 46 2.31 7.05 -13.03
CA ASN A 46 1.32 6.03 -12.71
C ASN A 46 1.94 4.92 -11.85
N VAL A 47 1.18 4.48 -10.85
CA VAL A 47 1.57 3.41 -9.93
C VAL A 47 1.64 2.07 -10.66
N MET A 48 0.73 1.83 -11.60
CA MET A 48 0.69 0.62 -12.43
C MET A 48 1.87 0.58 -13.39
N ASP A 49 2.19 1.68 -14.07
CA ASP A 49 3.34 1.74 -14.98
C ASP A 49 4.66 1.44 -14.25
N THR A 50 4.78 1.88 -13.00
CA THR A 50 5.95 1.58 -12.15
C THR A 50 6.06 0.09 -11.82
N LEU A 51 4.93 -0.58 -11.57
CA LEU A 51 4.91 -2.04 -11.40
C LEU A 51 5.27 -2.74 -12.72
N GLU A 52 4.80 -2.23 -13.86
CA GLU A 52 5.15 -2.79 -15.17
C GLU A 52 6.64 -2.65 -15.49
N GLU A 53 7.26 -1.52 -15.16
CA GLU A 53 8.72 -1.34 -15.26
C GLU A 53 9.48 -2.38 -14.41
N ILE A 54 8.96 -2.72 -13.22
CA ILE A 54 9.55 -3.77 -12.38
C ILE A 54 9.38 -5.15 -13.04
N ARG A 55 8.22 -5.45 -13.61
CA ARG A 55 7.98 -6.72 -14.33
C ARG A 55 8.93 -6.89 -15.51
N ARG A 56 9.19 -5.81 -16.26
CA ARG A 56 10.12 -5.81 -17.39
C ARG A 56 11.59 -5.83 -16.97
N GLY A 57 11.89 -5.50 -15.72
CA GLY A 57 13.26 -5.38 -15.21
C GLY A 57 13.91 -4.02 -15.47
N ASP A 58 13.16 -3.06 -16.02
CA ASP A 58 13.62 -1.68 -16.24
C ASP A 58 13.84 -0.93 -14.92
N LEU A 59 13.14 -1.35 -13.85
CA LEU A 59 13.23 -0.77 -12.53
C LEU A 59 13.43 -1.89 -11.49
N ASN A 60 14.47 -1.77 -10.67
CA ASN A 60 14.66 -2.66 -9.53
C ASN A 60 13.78 -2.22 -8.34
N PRO A 61 13.04 -3.13 -7.69
CA PRO A 61 12.21 -2.81 -6.51
C PRO A 61 12.94 -2.01 -5.43
N TYR A 62 14.22 -2.29 -5.16
CA TYR A 62 14.98 -1.58 -4.12
C TYR A 62 15.43 -0.17 -4.53
N ASP A 63 15.28 0.19 -5.80
CA ASP A 63 15.57 1.55 -6.29
C ASP A 63 14.37 2.49 -6.07
N LEU A 64 13.20 1.93 -5.70
CA LEU A 64 12.08 2.75 -5.28
C LEU A 64 12.40 3.49 -3.97
N PRO A 65 11.94 4.75 -3.81
CA PRO A 65 12.13 5.47 -2.57
C PRO A 65 11.58 4.69 -1.37
N VAL A 66 12.44 4.47 -0.38
CA VAL A 66 12.13 3.74 0.86
C VAL A 66 10.85 4.28 1.50
N ILE A 67 9.97 3.36 1.89
CA ILE A 67 8.72 3.74 2.57
C ILE A 67 8.94 3.91 4.07
N GLN A 68 8.19 4.82 4.65
CA GLN A 68 8.12 4.97 6.09
C GLN A 68 6.90 4.21 6.63
N VAL A 69 7.12 3.51 7.74
CA VAL A 69 6.09 2.74 8.44
C VAL A 69 6.04 3.10 9.92
N LEU A 70 4.86 2.98 10.49
CA LEU A 70 4.66 2.92 11.94
C LEU A 70 4.73 1.48 12.41
N ILE A 71 5.45 1.25 13.51
CA ILE A 71 5.39 -0.03 14.22
C ILE A 71 4.10 -0.13 15.04
N GLY A 72 3.45 -1.29 14.94
CA GLY A 72 2.20 -1.64 15.61
C GLY A 72 2.36 -2.72 16.67
N PRO A 73 1.25 -3.25 17.18
CA PRO A 73 1.27 -4.35 18.14
C PRO A 73 1.81 -5.64 17.50
N ASP A 74 2.36 -6.51 18.34
CA ASP A 74 2.64 -7.90 17.98
C ASP A 74 1.32 -8.65 17.74
N ALA A 75 1.24 -9.46 16.69
CA ALA A 75 0.07 -10.31 16.47
C ALA A 75 0.19 -11.68 17.16
N ASN A 76 1.31 -11.95 17.83
CA ASN A 76 1.59 -13.23 18.50
C ASN A 76 1.51 -14.44 17.54
N ASP A 77 1.81 -14.22 16.25
CA ASP A 77 1.79 -15.24 15.20
C ASP A 77 3.19 -15.71 14.79
N GLY A 78 4.23 -15.29 15.54
CA GLY A 78 5.63 -15.57 15.25
C GLY A 78 6.21 -14.79 14.06
N LYS A 79 5.44 -13.87 13.44
CA LYS A 79 5.87 -13.07 12.28
C LYS A 79 6.29 -11.63 12.65
N GLY A 80 6.40 -11.35 13.95
CA GLY A 80 6.73 -10.03 14.49
C GLY A 80 5.54 -9.07 14.50
N PRO A 81 5.74 -7.75 14.69
CA PRO A 81 4.64 -6.80 14.80
C PRO A 81 3.96 -6.50 13.46
N TRP A 82 2.74 -5.96 13.52
CA TRP A 82 2.15 -5.29 12.37
C TRP A 82 2.86 -3.97 12.10
N TYR A 83 2.90 -3.57 10.82
CA TYR A 83 3.36 -2.25 10.40
C TYR A 83 2.27 -1.51 9.66
N PHE A 84 2.29 -0.18 9.69
CA PHE A 84 1.31 0.65 9.00
C PHE A 84 2.00 1.67 8.10
N SER A 85 1.66 1.69 6.82
CA SER A 85 2.35 2.49 5.82
C SER A 85 1.91 3.95 5.85
N LEU A 86 2.90 4.84 5.69
CA LEU A 86 2.69 6.27 5.39
C LEU A 86 2.76 6.54 3.87
N ASN A 87 3.00 5.51 3.06
CA ASN A 87 3.24 5.60 1.61
C ASN A 87 2.43 4.53 0.86
N ASN A 88 1.10 4.54 1.01
CA ASN A 88 0.20 3.50 0.50
C ASN A 88 0.41 3.15 -0.99
N ARG A 89 0.68 4.12 -1.86
CA ARG A 89 0.90 3.86 -3.30
C ARG A 89 2.16 3.04 -3.58
N ARG A 90 3.26 3.31 -2.86
CA ARG A 90 4.50 2.54 -2.99
C ARG A 90 4.35 1.16 -2.36
N LEU A 91 3.69 1.09 -1.20
CA LEU A 91 3.34 -0.21 -0.60
C LEU A 91 2.55 -1.08 -1.57
N TRP A 92 1.64 -0.49 -2.35
CA TRP A 92 0.86 -1.23 -3.33
C TRP A 92 1.74 -1.90 -4.38
N VAL A 93 2.71 -1.17 -4.93
CA VAL A 93 3.70 -1.74 -5.85
C VAL A 93 4.42 -2.92 -5.20
N PHE A 94 4.97 -2.73 -3.99
CA PHE A 94 5.68 -3.81 -3.30
C PHE A 94 4.82 -5.03 -2.99
N LYS A 95 3.55 -4.84 -2.61
CA LYS A 95 2.63 -5.96 -2.39
C LYS A 95 2.29 -6.71 -3.67
N GLN A 96 2.10 -6.01 -4.79
CA GLN A 96 1.92 -6.69 -6.07
C GLN A 96 3.20 -7.41 -6.51
N SER A 97 4.37 -6.77 -6.37
CA SER A 97 5.66 -7.42 -6.66
C SER A 97 5.87 -8.68 -5.83
N LEU A 98 5.50 -8.67 -4.54
CA LEU A 98 5.50 -9.88 -3.71
C LEU A 98 4.53 -10.94 -4.24
N LYS A 99 3.28 -10.55 -4.53
CA LYS A 99 2.23 -11.45 -5.01
C LYS A 99 2.58 -12.12 -6.34
N GLU A 100 3.29 -11.40 -7.20
CA GLU A 100 3.74 -11.87 -8.51
C GLU A 100 5.09 -12.61 -8.46
N GLY A 101 5.67 -12.81 -7.27
CA GLY A 101 6.95 -13.51 -7.10
C GLY A 101 8.19 -12.70 -7.53
N LEU A 102 8.03 -11.42 -7.86
CA LEU A 102 9.13 -10.54 -8.28
C LEU A 102 10.14 -10.25 -7.14
N LEU A 103 9.75 -10.52 -5.89
CA LEU A 103 10.60 -10.44 -4.71
C LEU A 103 11.12 -11.81 -4.22
N ASP A 104 10.75 -12.90 -4.90
CA ASP A 104 11.09 -14.26 -4.48
C ASP A 104 12.42 -14.70 -5.10
N ASN A 105 13.52 -14.14 -4.58
CA ASN A 105 14.89 -14.47 -4.98
C ASN A 105 15.88 -14.08 -3.87
N ASP A 106 17.11 -14.55 -3.96
CA ASP A 106 18.17 -14.34 -2.95
C ASP A 106 18.45 -12.85 -2.69
N LYS A 107 18.18 -11.98 -3.67
CA LYS A 107 18.45 -10.54 -3.53
C LYS A 107 17.45 -9.87 -2.59
N TYR A 108 16.17 -10.24 -2.67
CA TYR A 108 15.10 -9.57 -1.89
C TYR A 108 14.55 -10.42 -0.76
N ASN A 109 14.61 -11.75 -0.88
CA ASN A 109 14.10 -12.73 0.08
C ASN A 109 12.68 -12.39 0.57
N ASN A 110 11.78 -12.00 -0.33
CA ASN A 110 10.41 -11.57 -0.03
C ASN A 110 10.29 -10.39 0.97
N THR A 111 11.33 -9.57 1.11
CA THR A 111 11.38 -8.40 2.00
C THR A 111 11.71 -7.10 1.27
N ILE A 112 11.33 -5.97 1.87
CA ILE A 112 11.66 -4.63 1.41
C ILE A 112 12.29 -3.80 2.54
N PRO A 113 13.21 -2.87 2.23
CA PRO A 113 13.72 -1.93 3.22
C PRO A 113 12.64 -0.91 3.59
N VAL A 114 12.47 -0.66 4.88
CA VAL A 114 11.54 0.35 5.42
C VAL A 114 12.20 1.18 6.50
N ARG A 115 11.78 2.44 6.62
CA ARG A 115 12.10 3.30 7.76
C ARG A 115 11.01 3.15 8.81
N VAL A 116 11.35 2.60 9.96
CA VAL A 116 10.41 2.43 11.07
C VAL A 116 10.45 3.65 11.97
N ARG A 117 9.28 4.13 12.41
CA ARG A 117 9.17 5.07 13.52
C ARG A 117 8.06 4.68 14.48
N MET A 118 8.13 5.20 15.69
CA MET A 118 7.01 5.13 16.64
C MET A 118 5.90 6.11 16.24
N PRO A 119 4.63 5.81 16.60
CA PRO A 119 3.58 6.82 16.62
C PRO A 119 3.97 7.99 17.52
N LYS A 120 3.59 9.21 17.13
CA LYS A 120 3.90 10.45 17.86
C LYS A 120 2.92 10.75 18.98
N SER A 121 1.74 10.11 18.97
CA SER A 121 0.68 10.30 19.95
C SER A 121 -0.24 9.08 20.01
N ALA A 122 -1.05 9.01 21.08
CA ALA A 122 -2.09 7.99 21.21
C ALA A 122 -3.12 8.04 20.07
N ALA A 123 -3.51 9.25 19.63
CA ALA A 123 -4.41 9.41 18.50
C ALA A 123 -3.81 8.91 17.17
N GLU A 124 -2.49 9.09 16.96
CA GLU A 124 -1.82 8.48 15.81
C GLU A 124 -1.78 6.96 15.94
N ALA A 125 -1.49 6.42 17.12
CA ALA A 125 -1.50 4.98 17.35
C ALA A 125 -2.90 4.36 17.11
N GLU A 126 -3.96 5.03 17.53
CA GLU A 126 -5.34 4.58 17.29
C GLU A 126 -5.70 4.60 15.80
N ARG A 127 -5.34 5.69 15.09
CA ARG A 127 -5.58 5.81 13.64
C ARG A 127 -4.83 4.74 12.85
N TYR A 128 -3.61 4.40 13.28
CA TYR A 128 -2.78 3.37 12.66
C TYR A 128 -2.82 2.08 13.48
N SER A 129 -3.99 1.44 13.48
CA SER A 129 -4.29 0.20 14.19
C SER A 129 -4.77 -0.88 13.23
N VAL A 130 -4.82 -2.12 13.71
CA VAL A 130 -5.31 -3.28 12.94
C VAL A 130 -6.75 -3.08 12.47
N ASP A 131 -7.58 -2.45 13.30
CA ASP A 131 -9.00 -2.24 13.05
C ASP A 131 -9.25 -1.11 12.04
N ASN A 132 -8.40 -0.08 12.06
CA ASN A 132 -8.56 1.10 11.19
C ASN A 132 -7.80 1.00 9.86
N CYS A 133 -6.79 0.12 9.77
CA CYS A 133 -5.94 -0.01 8.59
C CYS A 133 -6.21 -1.30 7.80
N ALA A 134 -6.25 -1.16 6.48
CA ALA A 134 -6.62 -2.23 5.57
C ALA A 134 -5.42 -3.14 5.21
N LEU A 135 -5.69 -4.44 5.05
CA LEU A 135 -4.71 -5.37 4.48
C LEU A 135 -4.56 -5.17 2.96
N GLU A 136 -5.66 -4.91 2.28
CA GLU A 136 -5.72 -4.76 0.82
C GLU A 136 -6.14 -3.35 0.43
N ALA A 137 -5.72 -2.91 -0.75
CA ALA A 137 -6.11 -1.62 -1.32
C ALA A 137 -6.47 -1.74 -2.79
N LYS A 138 -7.44 -0.91 -3.22
CA LYS A 138 -7.88 -0.79 -4.61
C LYS A 138 -7.66 0.63 -5.12
N PHE A 139 -7.43 0.78 -6.43
CA PHE A 139 -7.38 2.11 -7.02
C PHE A 139 -8.76 2.79 -6.96
N MET A 140 -8.75 4.08 -6.67
CA MET A 140 -9.93 4.91 -6.87
C MET A 140 -10.22 4.96 -8.37
N GLY A 141 -11.43 4.57 -8.76
CA GLY A 141 -11.91 4.78 -10.13
C GLY A 141 -11.85 6.27 -10.47
N LYS A 142 -11.77 6.60 -11.77
CA LYS A 142 -11.98 7.97 -12.22
C LYS A 142 -13.33 8.41 -11.63
N ALA A 143 -13.37 9.58 -10.98
CA ALA A 143 -14.64 10.24 -10.75
C ALA A 143 -15.32 10.31 -12.13
N LYS A 144 -16.57 9.85 -12.24
CA LYS A 144 -17.34 10.01 -13.47
C LYS A 144 -17.36 11.51 -13.78
N THR A 145 -16.48 11.96 -14.67
CA THR A 145 -16.64 13.25 -15.33
C THR A 145 -17.96 13.16 -16.09
N ALA A 146 -18.80 14.19 -15.99
CA ALA A 146 -20.16 14.25 -16.53
C ALA A 146 -20.24 14.25 -18.08
N VAL A 147 -19.31 13.56 -18.75
CA VAL A 147 -19.16 13.51 -20.21
C VAL A 147 -19.64 12.16 -20.78
N ASP A 148 -19.76 11.12 -19.95
CA ASP A 148 -20.28 9.80 -20.37
C ASP A 148 -21.79 9.65 -20.07
N LYS A 149 -22.59 10.68 -20.36
CA LYS A 149 -24.07 10.63 -20.23
C LYS A 149 -24.81 10.71 -21.56
N SER A 150 -24.09 10.73 -22.68
CA SER A 150 -24.66 11.05 -24.00
C SER A 150 -24.64 9.88 -24.99
N ALA A 151 -24.31 8.65 -24.56
CA ALA A 151 -24.12 7.52 -25.47
C ALA A 151 -25.06 6.33 -25.23
N GLU A 152 -26.09 6.48 -24.38
CA GLU A 152 -27.03 5.38 -24.03
C GLU A 152 -28.51 5.77 -24.23
N GLU A 153 -28.79 6.74 -25.12
CA GLU A 153 -30.15 7.13 -25.54
C GLU A 153 -30.27 7.25 -27.08
N ASP A 154 -29.59 6.39 -27.85
CA ASP A 154 -29.80 6.31 -29.32
C ASP A 154 -29.70 4.86 -29.84
N ALA A 155 -30.47 3.95 -29.22
CA ALA A 155 -30.62 2.58 -29.69
C ALA A 155 -32.03 2.02 -29.39
N THR A 156 -33.07 2.79 -29.70
CA THR A 156 -34.45 2.26 -29.79
C THR A 156 -35.17 2.91 -30.97
N ALA A 157 -34.76 2.55 -32.18
CA ALA A 157 -35.51 2.81 -33.40
C ALA A 157 -35.28 1.68 -34.40
N ALA A 158 -36.15 0.66 -34.33
CA ALA A 158 -36.65 -0.14 -35.48
C ALA A 158 -37.18 -1.49 -34.98
N ASP A 159 -38.43 -1.53 -34.55
CA ASP A 159 -39.31 -2.65 -34.89
C ASP A 159 -40.75 -2.25 -34.58
N ASN A 160 -41.60 -2.18 -35.61
CA ASN A 160 -43.04 -2.39 -35.48
C ASN A 160 -43.67 -2.54 -36.87
N THR A 161 -43.78 -3.80 -37.26
CA THR A 161 -45.05 -4.49 -37.57
C THR A 161 -45.96 -3.90 -38.66
N ILE A 162 -45.98 -4.64 -39.76
CA ILE A 162 -47.02 -4.75 -40.79
C ILE A 162 -48.38 -5.10 -40.17
N ASP A 163 -49.43 -4.34 -40.51
CA ASP A 163 -50.82 -4.83 -40.49
C ASP A 163 -51.63 -4.09 -41.55
N SER A 164 -51.69 -4.66 -42.75
CA SER A 164 -52.61 -4.24 -43.82
C SER A 164 -53.96 -4.95 -43.63
N LYS A 165 -54.94 -4.21 -43.12
CA LYS A 165 -56.36 -4.61 -43.12
C LYS A 165 -56.98 -4.30 -44.49
N THR A 166 -57.39 -5.34 -45.19
CA THR A 166 -58.47 -5.35 -46.19
C THR A 166 -59.82 -5.19 -45.49
N ASP A 167 -60.72 -4.37 -46.05
CA ASP A 167 -62.15 -4.61 -46.27
C ASP A 167 -62.93 -3.28 -46.39
N GLY A 168 -63.72 -3.15 -47.46
CA GLY A 168 -64.71 -2.08 -47.66
C GLY A 168 -64.74 -1.51 -49.07
#